data_AF-A0AAQ2FSM3-F1
#
_entry.id   AF-A0AAQ2FSM3-F1
#
_cell.length_a   1.000
_cell.length_b   1.000
_cell.length_c   1.000
_cell.angle_alpha   90.00
_cell.angle_beta   90.00
_cell.angle_gamma   90.00
#
_symmetry.space_group_name_H-M   'P 1'
#
loop_
_entity.id
_entity.type
_entity.pdbx_description
1 polymer ?
#
loop_
_entity_poly.entity_id
_entity_poly.type
_entity_poly.pdbx_seq_one_letter_code
_entity_poly.pdbx_strand_id
1 'polypeptide(L)'
;MNRIAIVGHPSSDYMDVEALLKKYGMAEAVPSRREGMTVHDIEVSLFKAHNAINVEQAQAEAELCQLTPSAVWQELALDFLLGNIEQKGVWGWASHNTLPLLNMWHKVDEQTAFLLVYQHPATALQNALDRNEDISPTEVLNNWAAYHGALLAFYLRHPERSFLVHTQQFLSKPQEVLKALPGLSANPTEDAVAAAKASPLTAVLHSLEGCEQAEAAYLDAEPLARLLSEQMVEKHPALSLFEELQASATQPGEINGGIASEDAWQHFMKQRAALLNTLTKLQQTLEKESAKNATLKRENEELKKAPPTPAVAAVDTTELQQENSMLLEQLHVVQEELEKLYSQGGTKAAAISESGPYYGADQRIKRQLTYRLGAVVVNSHSLKDFICLPLALKREYAAYQKDIKARKKEKLPPISQYADAHKAEQVKRHLSYRLGQVIMDNAGSPMGWLKLPMALSQETKAFRKERQR
;
A
#
# COMPACT_ATOMS: atom_id res chain seq x y z
N MET A 1 -34.36 -1.05 -13.92
CA MET A 1 -32.97 -1.28 -13.47
C MET A 1 -32.87 -0.60 -12.12
N ASN A 2 -32.82 -1.36 -11.04
CA ASN A 2 -32.77 -0.78 -9.67
C ASN A 2 -31.43 -1.09 -8.99
N ARG A 3 -30.49 -1.68 -9.73
CA ARG A 3 -29.20 -2.16 -9.25
C ARG A 3 -28.10 -1.69 -10.18
N ILE A 4 -27.01 -1.18 -9.62
CA ILE A 4 -25.87 -0.68 -10.38
C ILE A 4 -24.61 -1.41 -9.93
N ALA A 5 -23.94 -2.08 -10.85
CA ALA A 5 -22.61 -2.63 -10.66
C ALA A 5 -21.59 -1.68 -11.27
N ILE A 6 -20.77 -1.03 -10.45
CA ILE A 6 -19.73 -0.10 -10.89
C ILE A 6 -18.43 -0.88 -11.02
N VAL A 7 -17.88 -0.91 -12.24
CA VAL A 7 -16.69 -1.69 -12.56
C VAL A 7 -15.67 -0.78 -13.23
N GLY A 8 -14.49 -0.67 -12.63
CA GLY A 8 -13.43 0.19 -13.13
C GLY A 8 -12.07 -0.27 -12.64
N HIS A 9 -11.04 0.05 -13.42
CA HIS A 9 -9.66 -0.25 -13.04
C HIS A 9 -9.29 0.51 -11.75
N PRO A 10 -8.38 0.01 -10.89
CA PRO A 10 -7.94 0.73 -9.70
C PRO A 10 -7.37 2.13 -9.96
N SER A 11 -7.02 2.44 -11.21
CA SER A 11 -6.58 3.77 -11.64
C SER A 11 -7.64 4.61 -12.37
N SER A 12 -8.89 4.15 -12.45
CA SER A 12 -9.99 4.90 -13.07
C SER A 12 -10.84 5.68 -12.06
N ASP A 13 -10.42 5.72 -10.80
CA ASP A 13 -11.09 6.43 -9.70
C ASP A 13 -12.60 6.08 -9.61
N TYR A 14 -12.94 4.84 -9.90
CA TYR A 14 -14.33 4.34 -9.88
C TYR A 14 -14.99 4.45 -8.49
N MET A 15 -14.19 4.57 -7.42
CA MET A 15 -14.69 4.86 -6.08
C MET A 15 -15.27 6.28 -5.96
N ASP A 16 -14.72 7.26 -6.68
CA ASP A 16 -15.27 8.61 -6.71
C ASP A 16 -16.61 8.63 -7.48
N VAL A 17 -16.74 7.78 -8.51
CA VAL A 17 -18.00 7.53 -9.21
C VAL A 17 -19.04 6.92 -8.28
N GLU A 18 -18.66 5.94 -7.45
CA GLU A 18 -19.53 5.37 -6.43
C GLU A 18 -19.98 6.44 -5.43
N ALA A 19 -19.05 7.24 -4.91
CA ALA A 19 -19.33 8.32 -3.97
C ALA A 19 -20.28 9.37 -4.58
N LEU A 20 -20.11 9.69 -5.86
CA LEU A 20 -21.03 10.57 -6.58
C LEU A 20 -22.43 9.97 -6.69
N LEU A 21 -22.55 8.70 -7.09
CA LEU A 21 -23.84 8.04 -7.21
C LEU A 21 -24.57 7.92 -5.86
N LYS A 22 -23.82 7.71 -4.77
CA LYS A 22 -24.38 7.76 -3.41
C LYS A 22 -25.01 9.13 -3.11
N LYS A 23 -24.38 10.23 -3.54
CA LYS A 23 -24.97 11.58 -3.44
C LYS A 23 -26.24 11.73 -4.27
N TYR A 24 -26.42 10.99 -5.35
CA TYR A 24 -27.64 10.99 -6.16
C TYR A 24 -28.69 9.96 -5.71
N GLY A 25 -28.53 9.38 -4.51
CA GLY A 25 -29.52 8.49 -3.90
C GLY A 25 -29.31 7.00 -4.18
N MET A 26 -28.11 6.60 -4.65
CA MET A 26 -27.73 5.18 -4.68
C MET A 26 -27.41 4.70 -3.26
N ALA A 27 -28.13 3.70 -2.77
CA ALA A 27 -27.84 3.05 -1.51
C ALA A 27 -26.68 2.05 -1.64
N GLU A 28 -25.99 1.80 -0.54
CA GLU A 28 -24.94 0.77 -0.47
C GLU A 28 -25.56 -0.63 -0.41
N ALA A 29 -24.89 -1.60 -1.05
CA ALA A 29 -25.30 -2.99 -0.95
C ALA A 29 -25.10 -3.54 0.46
N VAL A 30 -26.13 -4.20 0.98
CA VAL A 30 -26.12 -4.96 2.23
C VAL A 30 -25.57 -6.37 1.97
N PRO A 31 -24.94 -7.04 2.95
CA PRO A 31 -24.50 -8.42 2.80
C PRO A 31 -25.63 -9.40 2.45
N SER A 32 -25.24 -10.58 1.98
CA SER A 32 -26.17 -11.63 1.56
C SER A 32 -27.06 -12.12 2.71
N ARG A 33 -28.28 -12.59 2.38
CA ARG A 33 -29.30 -12.87 3.39
C ARG A 33 -28.95 -14.05 4.29
N ARG A 34 -28.38 -15.12 3.73
CA ARG A 34 -28.08 -16.37 4.46
C ARG A 34 -26.65 -16.41 4.95
N GLU A 35 -25.71 -16.12 4.06
CA GLU A 35 -24.28 -16.27 4.34
C GLU A 35 -23.65 -15.01 4.95
N GLY A 36 -24.34 -13.86 4.92
CA GLY A 36 -23.82 -12.60 5.43
C GLY A 36 -22.59 -12.10 4.67
N MET A 37 -22.43 -12.51 3.41
CA MET A 37 -21.26 -12.19 2.59
C MET A 37 -21.45 -10.90 1.81
N THR A 38 -20.41 -10.07 1.75
CA THR A 38 -20.38 -8.93 0.83
C THR A 38 -20.04 -9.38 -0.59
N VAL A 39 -20.21 -8.49 -1.58
CA VAL A 39 -19.76 -8.77 -2.95
C VAL A 39 -18.26 -9.08 -2.96
N HIS A 40 -17.46 -8.32 -2.22
CA HIS A 40 -16.03 -8.54 -2.13
C HIS A 40 -15.69 -9.94 -1.60
N ASP A 41 -16.41 -10.43 -0.58
CA ASP A 41 -16.20 -11.78 -0.04
C ASP A 41 -16.52 -12.88 -1.06
N ILE A 42 -17.61 -12.69 -1.82
CA ILE A 42 -18.02 -13.59 -2.90
C ILE A 42 -16.95 -13.61 -4.00
N GLU A 43 -16.48 -12.44 -4.43
CA GLU A 43 -15.44 -12.29 -5.45
C GLU A 43 -14.12 -12.94 -5.02
N VAL A 44 -13.63 -12.65 -3.82
CA VAL A 44 -12.39 -13.24 -3.29
C VAL A 44 -12.50 -14.77 -3.21
N SER A 45 -13.66 -15.29 -2.79
CA SER A 45 -13.90 -16.73 -2.70
C SER A 45 -13.92 -17.38 -4.09
N LEU A 46 -14.55 -16.73 -5.06
CA LEU A 46 -14.60 -17.15 -6.46
C LEU A 46 -13.22 -17.18 -7.12
N PHE A 47 -12.43 -16.13 -6.91
CA PHE A 47 -11.09 -16.01 -7.46
C PHE A 47 -10.17 -17.10 -6.90
N LYS A 48 -10.26 -17.37 -5.59
CA LYS A 48 -9.53 -18.47 -4.94
C LYS A 48 -9.95 -19.83 -5.49
N ALA A 49 -11.25 -20.05 -5.72
CA ALA A 49 -11.74 -21.34 -6.21
C ALA A 49 -11.34 -21.64 -7.66
N HIS A 50 -11.21 -20.61 -8.50
CA HIS A 50 -10.87 -20.76 -9.93
C HIS A 50 -9.39 -20.50 -10.23
N ASN A 51 -8.54 -20.25 -9.22
CA ASN A 51 -7.16 -19.80 -9.38
C ASN A 51 -7.03 -18.63 -10.38
N ALA A 52 -7.96 -17.67 -10.30
CA ALA A 52 -7.97 -16.52 -11.19
C ALA A 52 -6.77 -15.61 -10.92
N ILE A 53 -6.21 -15.03 -11.99
CA ILE A 53 -5.12 -14.06 -11.89
C ILE A 53 -5.66 -12.79 -11.22
N ASN A 54 -4.85 -12.18 -10.36
CA ASN A 54 -5.21 -10.89 -9.78
C ASN A 54 -5.31 -9.85 -10.90
N VAL A 55 -6.41 -9.12 -10.92
CA VAL A 55 -6.72 -8.14 -11.96
C VAL A 55 -5.64 -7.06 -12.08
N GLU A 56 -4.96 -6.72 -10.99
CA GLU A 56 -3.83 -5.76 -10.96
C GLU A 56 -2.51 -6.33 -11.51
N GLN A 57 -2.42 -7.65 -11.69
CA GLN A 57 -1.21 -8.32 -12.17
C GLN A 57 -1.31 -8.76 -13.62
N ALA A 58 -2.52 -8.77 -14.20
CA ALA A 58 -2.74 -9.21 -15.57
C ALA A 58 -1.94 -8.35 -16.56
N GLN A 59 -1.32 -8.98 -17.54
CA GLN A 59 -0.51 -8.32 -18.57
C GLN A 59 -1.13 -8.41 -19.97
N ALA A 60 -2.14 -9.26 -20.14
CA ALA A 60 -2.85 -9.43 -21.40
C ALA A 60 -4.35 -9.60 -21.17
N GLU A 61 -5.16 -9.17 -22.14
CA GLU A 61 -6.63 -9.29 -22.09
C GLU A 61 -7.08 -10.75 -21.86
N ALA A 62 -6.39 -11.71 -22.49
CA ALA A 62 -6.69 -13.13 -22.36
C ALA A 62 -6.52 -13.68 -20.93
N GLU A 63 -5.77 -12.99 -20.06
CA GLU A 63 -5.63 -13.35 -18.65
C GLU A 63 -6.83 -12.94 -17.81
N LEU A 64 -7.63 -11.97 -18.30
CA LEU A 64 -8.85 -11.47 -17.67
C LEU A 64 -10.11 -12.09 -18.28
N CYS A 65 -10.02 -13.35 -18.73
CA CYS A 65 -11.14 -14.09 -19.27
C CYS A 65 -12.31 -14.13 -18.29
N GLN A 66 -13.53 -14.00 -18.85
CA GLN A 66 -14.77 -14.13 -18.09
C GLN A 66 -14.86 -15.53 -17.48
N LEU A 67 -14.94 -15.59 -16.15
CA LEU A 67 -15.13 -16.83 -15.42
C LEU A 67 -16.53 -17.36 -15.68
N THR A 68 -16.67 -18.68 -15.70
CA THR A 68 -17.97 -19.38 -15.76
C THR A 68 -18.19 -20.18 -14.49
N PRO A 69 -18.57 -19.51 -13.38
CA PRO A 69 -18.76 -20.20 -12.11
C PRO A 69 -19.87 -21.26 -12.22
N SER A 70 -19.69 -22.37 -11.50
CA SER A 70 -20.72 -23.41 -11.38
C SER A 70 -22.00 -22.89 -10.71
N ALA A 71 -23.09 -23.65 -10.79
CA ALA A 71 -24.40 -23.28 -10.24
C ALA A 71 -24.34 -22.86 -8.75
N VAL A 72 -23.47 -23.46 -7.95
CA VAL A 72 -23.28 -23.14 -6.52
C VAL A 72 -22.89 -21.68 -6.31
N TRP A 73 -22.07 -21.12 -7.20
CA TRP A 73 -21.65 -19.72 -7.09
C TRP A 73 -22.73 -18.75 -7.56
N GLN A 74 -23.57 -19.18 -8.50
CA GLN A 74 -24.75 -18.42 -8.90
C GLN A 74 -25.76 -18.34 -7.76
N GLU A 75 -25.87 -19.38 -6.91
CA GLU A 75 -26.68 -19.36 -5.70
C GLU A 75 -26.18 -18.33 -4.68
N LEU A 76 -24.86 -18.19 -4.49
CA LEU A 76 -24.29 -17.16 -3.61
C LEU A 76 -24.56 -15.74 -4.14
N ALA A 77 -24.41 -15.53 -5.45
CA ALA A 77 -24.77 -14.26 -6.09
C ALA A 77 -26.26 -13.97 -5.93
N LEU A 78 -27.13 -14.98 -6.08
CA LEU A 78 -28.57 -14.83 -5.87
C LEU A 78 -28.91 -14.54 -4.40
N ASP A 79 -28.24 -15.18 -3.43
CA ASP A 79 -28.42 -14.89 -1.99
C ASP A 79 -28.05 -13.45 -1.66
N PHE A 80 -27.00 -12.93 -2.31
CA PHE A 80 -26.63 -11.52 -2.23
C PHE A 80 -27.73 -10.61 -2.78
N LEU A 81 -28.28 -10.91 -3.96
CA LEU A 81 -29.41 -10.14 -4.52
C LEU A 81 -30.65 -10.21 -3.63
N LEU A 82 -30.93 -11.36 -3.02
CA LEU A 82 -32.05 -11.57 -2.11
C LEU A 82 -31.89 -10.79 -0.79
N GLY A 83 -30.66 -10.63 -0.29
CA GLY A 83 -30.36 -9.78 0.87
C GLY A 83 -30.73 -8.31 0.65
N ASN A 84 -30.73 -7.89 -0.62
CA ASN A 84 -30.97 -6.50 -1.03
C ASN A 84 -32.35 -6.28 -1.68
N ILE A 85 -33.24 -7.28 -1.66
CA ILE A 85 -34.54 -7.19 -2.35
C ILE A 85 -35.50 -6.19 -1.71
N GLU A 86 -35.35 -5.92 -0.41
CA GLU A 86 -36.21 -5.01 0.36
C GLU A 86 -35.80 -3.54 0.23
N GLN A 87 -34.67 -3.25 -0.41
CA GLN A 87 -34.22 -1.89 -0.66
C GLN A 87 -35.17 -1.18 -1.64
N LYS A 88 -35.83 -0.10 -1.18
CA LYS A 88 -36.84 0.64 -1.95
C LYS A 88 -36.25 1.54 -3.05
N GLY A 89 -34.99 1.93 -2.92
CA GLY A 89 -34.27 2.80 -3.85
C GLY A 89 -33.32 2.03 -4.78
N VAL A 90 -32.63 2.77 -5.64
CA VAL A 90 -31.51 2.21 -6.41
C VAL A 90 -30.38 1.90 -5.45
N TRP A 91 -29.78 0.73 -5.58
CA TRP A 91 -28.61 0.34 -4.79
C TRP A 91 -27.52 -0.22 -5.69
N GLY A 92 -26.29 -0.29 -5.18
CA GLY A 92 -25.19 -0.78 -5.99
C GLY A 92 -23.96 -1.15 -5.18
N TRP A 93 -22.97 -1.64 -5.91
CA TRP A 93 -21.64 -1.92 -5.40
C TRP A 93 -20.59 -1.49 -6.41
N ALA A 94 -19.37 -1.28 -5.93
CA ALA A 94 -18.24 -0.92 -6.75
C ALA A 94 -17.07 -1.88 -6.49
N SER A 95 -16.52 -2.48 -7.54
CA SER A 95 -15.34 -3.35 -7.42
C SER A 95 -14.62 -3.51 -8.75
N HIS A 96 -13.28 -3.42 -8.71
CA HIS A 96 -12.42 -3.76 -9.84
C HIS A 96 -12.37 -5.28 -10.10
N ASN A 97 -12.66 -6.11 -9.10
CA ASN A 97 -12.68 -7.56 -9.23
C ASN A 97 -13.98 -8.10 -9.85
N THR A 98 -14.99 -7.24 -10.05
CA THR A 98 -16.21 -7.63 -10.76
C THR A 98 -15.94 -7.93 -12.23
N LEU A 99 -14.87 -7.39 -12.83
CA LEU A 99 -14.60 -7.49 -14.28
C LEU A 99 -14.63 -8.94 -14.81
N PRO A 100 -13.87 -9.92 -14.27
CA PRO A 100 -13.93 -11.31 -14.76
C PRO A 100 -15.26 -12.03 -14.45
N LEU A 101 -16.15 -11.41 -13.67
CA LEU A 101 -17.42 -11.98 -13.23
C LEU A 101 -18.64 -11.32 -13.89
N LEU A 102 -18.43 -10.35 -14.78
CA LEU A 102 -19.50 -9.59 -15.44
C LEU A 102 -20.51 -10.50 -16.15
N ASN A 103 -20.06 -11.56 -16.85
CA ASN A 103 -20.95 -12.52 -17.50
C ASN A 103 -21.81 -13.30 -16.51
N MET A 104 -21.31 -13.57 -15.31
CA MET A 104 -22.11 -14.21 -14.26
C MET A 104 -23.19 -13.23 -13.79
N TRP A 105 -22.81 -12.00 -13.41
CA TRP A 105 -23.75 -10.98 -12.94
C TRP A 105 -24.81 -10.63 -13.99
N HIS A 106 -24.44 -10.60 -15.27
CA HIS A 106 -25.39 -10.36 -16.38
C HIS A 106 -26.45 -11.45 -16.47
N LYS A 107 -26.07 -12.72 -16.25
CA LYS A 107 -26.98 -13.88 -16.29
C LYS A 107 -27.84 -14.04 -15.05
N VAL A 108 -27.31 -13.72 -13.87
CA VAL A 108 -28.01 -13.95 -12.60
C VAL A 108 -29.21 -13.01 -12.43
N ASP A 109 -29.11 -11.78 -12.96
CA ASP A 109 -30.19 -10.79 -12.86
C ASP A 109 -30.29 -9.95 -14.13
N GLU A 110 -31.51 -9.76 -14.64
CA GLU A 110 -31.78 -8.92 -15.81
C GLU A 110 -31.90 -7.43 -15.46
N GLN A 111 -32.09 -7.09 -14.18
CA GLN A 111 -32.32 -5.70 -13.74
C GLN A 111 -31.06 -4.94 -13.32
N THR A 112 -29.89 -5.59 -13.33
CA THR A 112 -28.61 -4.96 -13.00
C THR A 112 -28.08 -4.19 -14.20
N ALA A 113 -27.82 -2.90 -14.00
CA ALA A 113 -27.08 -2.05 -14.93
C ALA A 113 -25.58 -2.09 -14.61
N PHE A 114 -24.73 -2.13 -15.63
CA PHE A 114 -23.28 -2.14 -15.51
C PHE A 114 -22.72 -0.77 -15.85
N LEU A 115 -22.18 -0.06 -14.87
CA LEU A 115 -21.48 1.19 -15.08
C LEU A 115 -19.98 0.91 -15.20
N LEU A 116 -19.48 0.96 -16.43
CA LEU A 116 -18.11 0.62 -16.78
C LEU A 116 -17.30 1.92 -16.87
N VAL A 117 -16.36 2.09 -15.94
CA VAL A 117 -15.64 3.34 -15.72
C VAL A 117 -14.22 3.23 -16.26
N TYR A 118 -13.87 4.12 -17.17
CA TYR A 118 -12.52 4.21 -17.74
C TYR A 118 -11.92 5.60 -17.60
N GLN A 119 -10.60 5.67 -17.66
CA GLN A 119 -9.83 6.91 -17.57
C GLN A 119 -8.58 6.81 -18.44
N HIS A 120 -7.99 7.96 -18.76
CA HIS A 120 -6.79 8.03 -19.58
C HIS A 120 -5.64 7.18 -18.99
N PRO A 121 -4.91 6.39 -19.81
CA PRO A 121 -3.84 5.50 -19.33
C PRO A 121 -2.71 6.24 -18.59
N ALA A 122 -2.49 7.52 -18.88
CA ALA A 122 -1.51 8.34 -18.15
C ALA A 122 -1.83 8.47 -16.65
N THR A 123 -3.11 8.35 -16.25
CA THR A 123 -3.50 8.33 -14.83
C THR A 123 -3.01 7.06 -14.13
N ALA A 124 -2.94 5.92 -14.82
CA ALA A 124 -2.39 4.70 -14.23
C ALA A 124 -0.91 4.85 -13.87
N LEU A 125 -0.14 5.53 -14.72
CA LEU A 125 1.27 5.85 -14.46
C LEU A 125 1.42 6.82 -13.29
N GLN A 126 0.59 7.87 -13.23
CA GLN A 126 0.58 8.83 -12.11
C GLN A 126 0.25 8.13 -10.78
N ASN A 127 -0.76 7.28 -10.76
CA ASN A 127 -1.14 6.55 -9.55
C ASN A 127 -0.03 5.58 -9.09
N ALA A 128 0.70 4.96 -10.03
CA ALA A 128 1.85 4.12 -9.70
C ALA A 128 3.01 4.94 -9.08
N LEU A 129 3.24 6.16 -9.58
CA LEU A 129 4.22 7.10 -9.01
C LEU A 129 3.82 7.51 -7.59
N ASP A 130 2.55 7.85 -7.35
CA ASP A 130 2.03 8.26 -6.04
C ASP A 130 2.12 7.13 -5.01
N ARG A 131 1.95 5.87 -5.45
CA ARG A 131 2.09 4.68 -4.60
C ARG A 131 3.54 4.26 -4.36
N ASN A 132 4.50 4.91 -5.02
CA ASN A 132 5.93 4.62 -4.97
C ASN A 132 6.24 3.14 -5.28
N GLU A 133 5.57 2.62 -6.30
CA GLU A 133 5.70 1.24 -6.75
C GLU A 133 6.86 1.13 -7.77
N ASP A 134 7.81 0.22 -7.54
CA ASP A 134 8.92 -0.08 -8.47
C ASP A 134 8.43 -1.02 -9.58
N ILE A 135 7.41 -0.58 -10.32
CA ILE A 135 6.80 -1.31 -11.44
C ILE A 135 7.19 -0.64 -12.74
N SER A 136 7.50 -1.43 -13.76
CA SER A 136 7.86 -0.86 -15.05
C SER A 136 6.65 -0.12 -15.67
N PRO A 137 6.85 1.07 -16.28
CA PRO A 137 5.76 1.79 -16.92
C PRO A 137 5.03 0.96 -17.99
N THR A 138 5.75 0.07 -18.68
CA THR A 138 5.18 -0.85 -19.67
C THR A 138 4.23 -1.86 -19.01
N GLU A 139 4.58 -2.42 -17.85
CA GLU A 139 3.69 -3.34 -17.12
C GLU A 139 2.42 -2.64 -16.63
N VAL A 140 2.54 -1.38 -16.17
CA VAL A 140 1.38 -0.56 -15.78
C VAL A 140 0.45 -0.34 -16.98
N LEU A 141 1.02 0.03 -18.13
CA LEU A 141 0.23 0.27 -19.35
C LEU A 141 -0.33 -1.01 -19.96
N ASN A 142 0.38 -2.14 -19.86
CA ASN A 142 -0.12 -3.45 -20.26
C ASN A 142 -1.29 -3.89 -19.38
N ASN A 143 -1.18 -3.72 -18.06
CA ASN A 143 -2.26 -4.02 -17.14
C ASN A 143 -3.49 -3.15 -17.40
N TRP A 144 -3.28 -1.84 -17.58
CA TRP A 144 -4.34 -0.92 -17.97
C TRP A 144 -5.01 -1.39 -19.27
N ALA A 145 -4.22 -1.77 -20.29
CA ALA A 145 -4.75 -2.19 -21.58
C ALA A 145 -5.50 -3.54 -21.49
N ALA A 146 -4.97 -4.51 -20.75
CA ALA A 146 -5.60 -5.79 -20.50
C ALA A 146 -6.98 -5.60 -19.84
N TYR A 147 -7.04 -4.77 -18.79
CA TYR A 147 -8.27 -4.48 -18.07
C TYR A 147 -9.32 -3.83 -18.96
N HIS A 148 -8.95 -2.74 -19.62
CA HIS A 148 -9.90 -1.96 -20.40
C HIS A 148 -10.30 -2.66 -21.71
N GLY A 149 -9.44 -3.51 -22.26
CA GLY A 149 -9.77 -4.39 -23.40
C GLY A 149 -10.87 -5.37 -23.02
N ALA A 150 -10.72 -6.06 -21.89
CA ALA A 150 -11.74 -6.99 -21.39
C ALA A 150 -13.06 -6.27 -21.03
N LEU A 151 -12.96 -5.06 -20.48
CA LEU A 151 -14.10 -4.21 -20.15
C LEU A 151 -14.85 -3.76 -21.41
N LEU A 152 -14.13 -3.28 -22.43
CA LEU A 152 -14.71 -2.91 -23.73
C LEU A 152 -15.35 -4.11 -24.43
N ALA A 153 -14.68 -5.27 -24.41
CA ALA A 153 -15.20 -6.50 -24.98
C ALA A 153 -16.52 -6.93 -24.31
N PHE A 154 -16.69 -6.71 -23.00
CA PHE A 154 -17.98 -6.94 -22.33
C PHE A 154 -19.04 -5.92 -22.78
N TYR A 155 -18.69 -4.63 -22.79
CA TYR A 155 -19.58 -3.55 -23.23
C TYR A 155 -20.16 -3.80 -24.63
N LEU A 156 -19.30 -4.12 -25.60
CA LEU A 156 -19.71 -4.35 -27.00
C LEU A 156 -20.63 -5.57 -27.15
N ARG A 157 -20.54 -6.56 -26.25
CA ARG A 157 -21.41 -7.74 -26.24
C ARG A 157 -22.76 -7.48 -25.55
N HIS A 158 -22.80 -6.55 -24.61
CA HIS A 158 -23.97 -6.28 -23.76
C HIS A 158 -24.32 -4.78 -23.67
N PRO A 159 -24.54 -4.08 -24.81
CA PRO A 159 -24.77 -2.64 -24.82
C PRO A 159 -26.12 -2.24 -24.20
N GLU A 160 -27.07 -3.16 -24.08
CA GLU A 160 -28.44 -2.88 -23.61
C GLU A 160 -28.52 -2.53 -22.12
N ARG A 161 -27.53 -2.98 -21.34
CA ARG A 161 -27.48 -2.84 -19.88
C ARG A 161 -26.15 -2.27 -19.38
N SER A 162 -25.26 -1.88 -20.29
CA SER A 162 -23.93 -1.40 -19.97
C SER A 162 -23.77 0.06 -20.39
N PHE A 163 -23.16 0.85 -19.53
CA PHE A 163 -22.85 2.25 -19.76
C PHE A 163 -21.34 2.43 -19.65
N LEU A 164 -20.70 2.89 -20.73
CA LEU A 164 -19.26 3.14 -20.75
C LEU A 164 -19.01 4.63 -20.53
N VAL A 165 -18.38 4.99 -19.41
CA VAL A 165 -18.26 6.39 -18.97
C VAL A 165 -16.82 6.77 -18.64
N HIS A 166 -16.42 7.96 -19.08
CA HIS A 166 -15.15 8.55 -18.69
C HIS A 166 -15.28 9.23 -17.32
N THR A 167 -14.40 8.87 -16.37
CA THR A 167 -14.48 9.33 -14.96
C THR A 167 -14.64 10.85 -14.85
N GLN A 168 -13.71 11.63 -15.40
CA GLN A 168 -13.71 13.10 -15.24
C GLN A 168 -14.98 13.76 -15.81
N GLN A 169 -15.49 13.21 -16.92
CA GLN A 169 -16.66 13.78 -17.57
C GLN A 169 -17.92 13.45 -16.79
N PHE A 170 -18.03 12.20 -16.33
CA PHE A 170 -19.14 11.76 -15.50
C PHE A 170 -19.20 12.54 -14.19
N LEU A 171 -18.05 12.80 -13.54
CA LEU A 171 -17.99 13.61 -12.33
C LEU A 171 -18.44 15.07 -12.56
N SER A 172 -18.14 15.63 -13.73
CA SER A 172 -18.48 17.02 -14.06
C SER A 172 -19.92 17.18 -14.55
N LYS A 173 -20.41 16.24 -15.37
CA LYS A 173 -21.72 16.29 -16.04
C LYS A 173 -22.44 14.93 -15.91
N PRO A 174 -22.82 14.50 -14.70
CA PRO A 174 -23.44 13.19 -14.48
C PRO A 174 -24.86 13.07 -15.06
N GLN A 175 -25.52 14.20 -15.31
CA GLN A 175 -26.94 14.25 -15.70
C GLN A 175 -27.28 13.48 -16.98
N GLU A 176 -26.34 13.32 -17.91
CA GLU A 176 -26.58 12.60 -19.17
C GLU A 176 -26.80 11.10 -18.92
N VAL A 177 -25.95 10.50 -18.10
CA VAL A 177 -26.01 9.07 -17.75
C VAL A 177 -27.07 8.82 -16.67
N LEU A 178 -27.26 9.76 -15.73
CA LEU A 178 -28.33 9.66 -14.72
C LEU A 178 -29.73 9.57 -15.33
N LYS A 179 -29.99 10.22 -16.48
CA LYS A 179 -31.26 10.08 -17.20
C LYS A 179 -31.52 8.65 -17.69
N ALA A 180 -30.46 7.92 -18.02
CA ALA A 180 -30.53 6.55 -18.49
C ALA A 180 -30.58 5.53 -17.32
N LEU A 181 -30.29 5.97 -16.09
CA LEU A 181 -30.33 5.17 -14.87
C LEU A 181 -31.59 5.52 -14.03
N PRO A 182 -32.73 4.84 -14.28
CA PRO A 182 -33.98 5.16 -13.60
C PRO A 182 -33.89 4.92 -12.08
N GLY A 183 -34.41 5.85 -11.29
CA GLY A 183 -34.55 5.72 -9.83
C GLY A 183 -33.51 6.50 -9.00
N LEU A 184 -32.53 7.14 -9.64
CA LEU A 184 -31.66 8.11 -8.99
C LEU A 184 -32.32 9.51 -8.93
N SER A 185 -32.04 10.25 -7.87
CA SER A 185 -32.51 11.64 -7.71
C SER A 185 -31.87 12.55 -8.74
N ALA A 186 -32.59 13.59 -9.19
CA ALA A 186 -32.02 14.62 -10.05
C ALA A 186 -31.11 15.60 -9.29
N ASN A 187 -31.26 15.68 -7.96
CA ASN A 187 -30.50 16.58 -7.09
C ASN A 187 -29.59 15.81 -6.13
N PRO A 188 -28.35 16.28 -5.91
CA PRO A 188 -27.44 15.68 -4.94
C PRO A 188 -27.96 15.90 -3.51
N THR A 189 -27.83 14.90 -2.65
CA THR A 189 -28.07 15.00 -1.21
C THR A 189 -26.94 15.79 -0.54
N GLU A 190 -27.29 16.69 0.37
CA GLU A 190 -26.37 17.70 0.96
C GLU A 190 -25.21 17.12 1.79
N ASP A 191 -25.23 15.83 2.14
CA ASP A 191 -24.23 15.23 3.03
C ASP A 191 -23.19 14.40 2.28
N ALA A 192 -22.02 15.00 2.01
CA ALA A 192 -20.69 14.38 2.17
C ALA A 192 -19.59 15.30 1.62
N VAL A 193 -18.92 16.00 2.53
CA VAL A 193 -17.66 16.73 2.27
C VAL A 193 -16.55 15.69 2.08
N ALA A 194 -16.02 15.58 0.86
CA ALA A 194 -14.79 14.84 0.62
C ALA A 194 -13.62 15.69 1.11
N ALA A 195 -13.02 15.28 2.23
CA ALA A 195 -11.78 15.88 2.71
C ALA A 195 -10.66 15.50 1.74
N ALA A 196 -10.09 16.49 1.05
CA ALA A 196 -8.84 16.33 0.33
C ALA A 196 -7.78 15.83 1.32
N LYS A 197 -7.28 14.61 1.13
CA LYS A 197 -6.20 14.06 1.93
C LYS A 197 -4.93 14.83 1.56
N ALA A 198 -4.51 15.75 2.44
CA ALA A 198 -3.21 16.39 2.34
C ALA A 198 -2.11 15.32 2.39
N SER A 199 -1.09 15.44 1.54
CA SER A 199 0.07 14.56 1.57
C SER A 199 0.75 14.63 2.94
N PRO A 200 1.33 13.53 3.45
CA PRO A 200 2.10 13.51 4.70
C PRO A 200 3.20 14.57 4.75
N LEU A 201 3.79 14.92 3.59
CA LEU A 201 4.76 16.00 3.46
C LEU A 201 4.14 17.38 3.71
N THR A 202 2.94 17.63 3.17
CA THR A 202 2.21 18.88 3.38
C THR A 202 1.90 19.08 4.88
N ALA A 203 1.54 18.00 5.57
CA ALA A 203 1.30 18.03 7.03
C ALA A 203 2.57 18.36 7.84
N VAL A 204 3.73 17.81 7.45
CA VAL A 204 5.02 18.14 8.09
C VAL A 204 5.44 19.58 7.79
N LEU A 205 5.24 20.06 6.56
CA LEU A 205 5.59 21.43 6.17
C LEU A 205 4.73 22.48 6.87
N HIS A 206 3.45 22.21 7.10
CA HIS A 206 2.58 23.07 7.90
C HIS A 206 3.03 23.18 9.37
N SER A 207 3.85 22.24 9.87
CA SER A 207 4.40 22.28 11.23
C SER A 207 5.69 23.10 11.36
N LEU A 208 6.31 23.51 10.24
CA LEU A 208 7.52 24.34 10.23
C LEU A 208 7.14 25.82 10.24
N GLU A 209 7.57 26.56 11.27
CA GLU A 209 7.40 28.01 11.35
C GLU A 209 8.05 28.71 10.13
N GLY A 210 7.27 29.44 9.33
CA GLY A 210 7.76 30.24 8.20
C GLY A 210 7.78 29.54 6.82
N CYS A 211 7.12 28.39 6.66
CA CYS A 211 6.75 27.89 5.34
C CYS A 211 5.46 28.59 4.87
N GLU A 212 5.55 29.40 3.82
CA GLU A 212 4.37 30.04 3.24
C GLU A 212 3.47 28.98 2.59
N GLN A 213 2.15 29.12 2.71
CA GLN A 213 1.16 28.21 2.08
C GLN A 213 1.38 28.07 0.56
N ALA A 214 2.00 29.07 -0.07
CA ALA A 214 2.38 29.04 -1.49
C ALA A 214 3.49 28.03 -1.82
N GLU A 215 4.42 27.76 -0.90
CA GLU A 215 5.50 26.77 -1.11
C GLU A 215 4.97 25.34 -1.02
N ALA A 216 3.95 25.10 -0.20
CA ALA A 216 3.26 23.81 -0.09
C ALA A 216 2.46 23.45 -1.35
N ALA A 217 1.92 24.45 -2.05
CA ALA A 217 1.12 24.24 -3.27
C ALA A 217 1.93 23.75 -4.48
N TYR A 218 3.26 23.98 -4.50
CA TYR A 218 4.14 23.50 -5.57
C TYR A 218 4.65 22.07 -5.36
N LEU A 219 4.24 21.40 -4.28
CA LEU A 219 4.66 20.05 -3.91
C LEU A 219 3.61 18.97 -4.22
N ASP A 220 2.44 19.34 -4.72
CA ASP A 220 1.42 18.40 -5.19
C ASP A 220 1.76 17.88 -6.61
N ALA A 221 1.16 16.73 -6.96
CA ALA A 221 1.52 15.89 -8.10
C ALA A 221 1.67 16.64 -9.45
N GLU A 222 2.75 16.30 -10.14
CA GLU A 222 3.50 17.15 -11.06
C GLU A 222 2.91 17.26 -12.48
N PRO A 223 2.80 18.48 -13.04
CA PRO A 223 2.64 18.71 -14.48
C PRO A 223 3.70 17.98 -15.33
N LEU A 224 4.90 17.78 -14.78
CA LEU A 224 5.99 17.03 -15.42
C LEU A 224 5.73 15.52 -15.43
N ALA A 225 5.32 14.93 -14.30
CA ALA A 225 4.92 13.52 -14.25
C ALA A 225 3.79 13.23 -15.23
N ARG A 226 2.81 14.13 -15.34
CA ARG A 226 1.74 14.04 -16.34
C ARG A 226 2.28 14.09 -17.77
N LEU A 227 3.14 15.05 -18.10
CA LEU A 227 3.74 15.17 -19.43
C LEU A 227 4.56 13.93 -19.81
N LEU A 228 5.38 13.41 -18.90
CA LEU A 228 6.14 12.18 -19.12
C LEU A 228 5.21 11.00 -19.33
N SER A 229 4.15 10.89 -18.52
CA SER A 229 3.15 9.84 -18.66
C SER A 229 2.46 9.88 -20.02
N GLU A 230 2.09 11.08 -20.51
CA GLU A 230 1.52 11.28 -21.84
C GLU A 230 2.49 10.84 -22.95
N GLN A 231 3.77 11.23 -22.88
CA GLN A 231 4.79 10.79 -23.85
C GLN A 231 5.03 9.27 -23.85
N MET A 232 4.90 8.61 -22.69
CA MET A 232 5.02 7.16 -22.60
C MET A 232 3.82 6.45 -23.21
N VAL A 233 2.62 6.99 -22.99
CA VAL A 233 1.37 6.48 -23.56
C VAL A 233 1.37 6.59 -25.09
N GLU A 234 1.88 7.69 -25.67
CA GLU A 234 1.96 7.88 -27.13
C GLU A 234 2.69 6.76 -27.86
N LYS A 235 3.65 6.10 -27.19
CA LYS A 235 4.44 5.00 -27.77
C LYS A 235 3.86 3.62 -27.49
N HIS A 236 2.76 3.54 -26.74
CA HIS A 236 2.17 2.30 -26.24
C HIS A 236 0.84 2.00 -26.93
N PRO A 237 0.51 0.72 -27.23
CA PRO A 237 -0.79 0.34 -27.82
C PRO A 237 -2.01 0.71 -26.94
N ALA A 238 -1.80 1.01 -25.66
CA ALA A 238 -2.84 1.48 -24.74
C ALA A 238 -3.54 2.74 -25.26
N LEU A 239 -2.85 3.61 -26.00
CA LEU A 239 -3.46 4.81 -26.57
C LEU A 239 -4.53 4.45 -27.62
N SER A 240 -4.24 3.50 -28.51
CA SER A 240 -5.21 3.07 -29.54
C SER A 240 -6.46 2.47 -28.90
N LEU A 241 -6.31 1.69 -27.83
CA LEU A 241 -7.44 1.16 -27.07
C LEU A 241 -8.22 2.28 -26.36
N PHE A 242 -7.53 3.29 -25.83
CA PHE A 242 -8.18 4.47 -25.26
C PHE A 242 -9.02 5.22 -26.28
N GLU A 243 -8.52 5.41 -27.51
CA GLU A 243 -9.28 6.02 -28.60
C GLU A 243 -10.53 5.19 -28.96
N GLU A 244 -10.42 3.86 -28.95
CA GLU A 244 -11.56 2.97 -29.18
C GLU A 244 -12.61 3.06 -28.06
N LEU A 245 -12.18 3.12 -26.80
CA LEU A 245 -13.05 3.39 -25.66
C LEU A 245 -13.77 4.72 -25.82
N GLN A 246 -13.05 5.79 -26.18
CA GLN A 246 -13.63 7.11 -26.42
C GLN A 246 -14.66 7.11 -27.56
N ALA A 247 -14.38 6.43 -28.66
CA ALA A 247 -15.30 6.33 -29.79
C ALA A 247 -16.57 5.53 -29.45
N SER A 248 -16.46 4.55 -28.55
CA SER A 248 -17.55 3.65 -28.16
C SER A 248 -18.33 4.12 -26.93
N ALA A 249 -17.77 5.06 -26.17
CA ALA A 249 -18.30 5.48 -24.88
C ALA A 249 -19.68 6.11 -25.00
N THR A 250 -20.54 5.78 -24.02
CA THR A 250 -21.82 6.46 -23.85
C THR A 250 -21.61 7.93 -23.49
N GLN A 251 -20.55 8.22 -22.73
CA GLN A 251 -20.12 9.57 -22.40
C GLN A 251 -18.60 9.68 -22.51
N PRO A 252 -18.08 10.15 -23.67
CA PRO A 252 -16.64 10.31 -23.87
C PRO A 252 -16.07 11.46 -23.02
N GLY A 253 -14.78 11.38 -22.73
CA GLY A 253 -14.03 12.42 -22.03
C GLY A 253 -13.74 13.62 -22.92
N GLU A 254 -13.65 14.81 -22.32
CA GLU A 254 -13.05 15.96 -23.00
C GLU A 254 -11.55 15.70 -23.17
N ILE A 255 -11.05 15.82 -24.42
CA ILE A 255 -9.62 15.76 -24.70
C ILE A 255 -9.02 17.06 -24.17
N ASN A 256 -8.65 17.07 -22.89
CA ASN A 256 -7.93 18.19 -22.31
C ASN A 256 -6.61 18.33 -23.06
N GLY A 257 -6.36 19.53 -23.60
CA GLY A 257 -5.11 19.84 -24.29
C GLY A 257 -3.93 19.48 -23.39
N GLY A 258 -2.96 18.75 -23.96
CA GLY A 258 -1.75 18.36 -23.24
C GLY A 258 -1.09 19.56 -22.58
N ILE A 259 -0.40 19.33 -21.47
CA ILE A 259 0.33 20.39 -20.79
C ILE A 259 1.46 20.84 -21.72
N ALA A 260 1.57 22.15 -21.99
CA ALA A 260 2.67 22.67 -22.79
C ALA A 260 4.00 22.35 -22.09
N SER A 261 4.99 21.86 -22.84
CA SER A 261 6.31 21.49 -22.31
C SER A 261 6.95 22.62 -21.49
N GLU A 262 6.71 23.87 -21.90
CA GLU A 262 7.18 25.06 -21.21
C GLU A 262 6.52 25.25 -19.83
N ASP A 263 5.20 25.03 -19.73
CA ASP A 263 4.47 25.15 -18.46
C ASP A 263 4.89 24.07 -17.47
N ALA A 264 5.08 22.83 -17.97
CA ALA A 264 5.61 21.73 -17.16
C ALA A 264 7.04 22.01 -16.68
N TRP A 265 7.89 22.58 -17.54
CA TRP A 265 9.27 22.95 -17.19
C TRP A 265 9.32 24.07 -16.14
N GLN A 266 8.49 25.11 -16.31
CA GLN A 266 8.39 26.19 -15.34
C GLN A 266 7.89 25.71 -13.99
N HIS A 267 6.92 24.79 -13.96
CA HIS A 267 6.46 24.17 -12.73
C HIS A 267 7.58 23.36 -12.07
N PHE A 268 8.30 22.53 -12.83
CA PHE A 268 9.42 21.75 -12.33
C PHE A 268 10.53 22.63 -11.72
N MET A 269 10.86 23.76 -12.35
CA MET A 269 11.83 24.70 -11.79
C MET A 269 11.35 25.29 -10.46
N LYS A 270 10.08 25.69 -10.36
CA LYS A 270 9.49 26.22 -9.12
C LYS A 270 9.45 25.17 -8.02
N GLN A 271 9.06 23.95 -8.34
CA GLN A 271 9.04 22.83 -7.40
C GLN A 271 10.45 22.49 -6.90
N ARG A 272 11.45 22.44 -7.79
CA ARG A 272 12.85 22.21 -7.40
C ARG A 272 13.38 23.32 -6.49
N ALA A 273 13.02 24.57 -6.75
CA ALA A 273 13.35 25.69 -5.87
C ALA A 273 12.67 25.56 -4.50
N ALA A 274 11.38 25.19 -4.46
CA ALA A 274 10.65 24.95 -3.23
C ALA A 274 11.24 23.77 -2.42
N LEU A 275 11.63 22.68 -3.08
CA LEU A 275 12.31 21.54 -2.44
C LEU A 275 13.67 21.95 -1.85
N LEU A 276 14.47 22.76 -2.55
CA LEU A 276 15.73 23.26 -2.01
C LEU A 276 15.51 24.21 -0.82
N ASN A 277 14.50 25.06 -0.87
CA ASN A 277 14.14 25.94 0.24
C ASN A 277 13.66 25.15 1.46
N THR A 278 12.85 24.12 1.27
CA THR A 278 12.38 23.26 2.38
C THR A 278 13.53 22.46 2.99
N LEU A 279 14.44 21.92 2.17
CA LEU A 279 15.64 21.24 2.66
C LEU A 279 16.55 22.17 3.47
N THR A 280 16.76 23.41 3.01
CA THR A 280 17.58 24.39 3.75
C THR A 280 16.90 24.82 5.05
N LYS A 281 15.58 25.05 5.05
CA LYS A 281 14.81 25.32 6.30
C LYS A 281 14.88 24.16 7.28
N LEU A 282 14.77 22.92 6.80
CA LEU A 282 14.92 21.70 7.61
C LEU A 282 16.33 21.57 8.21
N GLN A 283 17.37 21.89 7.44
CA GLN A 283 18.74 21.95 7.95
C GLN A 283 18.90 23.00 9.04
N GLN A 284 18.36 24.21 8.83
CA GLN A 284 18.42 25.28 9.83
C GLN A 284 17.66 24.94 11.12
N THR A 285 16.50 24.29 11.02
CA THR A 285 15.76 23.82 12.19
C THR A 285 16.52 22.73 12.92
N LEU A 286 17.13 21.80 12.20
CA LEU A 286 18.00 20.77 12.78
C LEU A 286 19.21 21.38 13.51
N GLU A 287 19.86 22.39 12.93
CA GLU A 287 20.97 23.12 13.55
C GLU A 287 20.52 23.93 14.78
N LYS A 288 19.35 24.57 14.73
CA LYS A 288 18.78 25.29 15.88
C LYS A 288 18.47 24.33 17.03
N GLU A 289 17.87 23.18 16.73
CA GLU A 289 17.58 22.15 17.74
C GLU A 289 18.86 21.50 18.27
N SER A 290 19.90 21.31 17.45
CA SER A 290 21.19 20.81 17.92
C SER A 290 21.90 21.84 18.83
N ALA A 291 21.83 23.13 18.49
CA ALA A 291 22.37 24.21 19.31
C ALA A 291 21.63 24.35 20.65
N LYS A 292 20.29 24.29 20.65
CA LYS A 292 19.48 24.26 21.88
C LYS A 292 19.82 23.05 22.76
N ASN A 293 19.99 21.87 22.15
CA ASN A 293 20.43 20.69 22.89
C ASN A 293 21.83 20.87 23.47
N ALA A 294 22.75 21.53 22.75
CA ALA A 294 24.07 21.84 23.29
C ALA A 294 24.02 22.84 24.46
N THR A 295 23.16 23.86 24.40
CA THR A 295 22.97 24.80 25.51
C THR A 295 22.34 24.14 26.72
N LEU A 296 21.29 23.32 26.52
CA LEU A 296 20.66 22.55 27.59
C LEU A 296 21.61 21.54 28.24
N LYS A 297 22.53 20.95 27.46
CA LYS A 297 23.60 20.11 28.01
C LYS A 297 24.55 20.90 28.91
N ARG A 298 24.96 22.12 28.50
CA ARG A 298 25.82 22.99 29.31
C ARG A 298 25.12 23.44 30.59
N GLU A 299 23.86 23.86 30.51
CA GLU A 299 23.05 24.27 31.67
C GLU A 299 22.86 23.10 32.66
N ASN A 300 22.62 21.89 32.15
CA ASN A 300 22.60 20.69 32.99
C ASN A 300 23.95 20.38 33.65
N GLU A 301 25.07 20.62 32.97
CA GLU A 301 26.41 20.45 33.56
C GLU A 301 26.74 21.51 34.62
N GLU A 302 26.25 22.74 34.45
CA GLU A 302 26.39 23.82 35.44
C GLU A 302 25.53 23.57 36.67
N LEU A 303 24.29 23.11 36.50
CA LEU A 303 23.41 22.71 37.60
C LEU A 303 23.97 21.54 38.42
N LYS A 304 24.71 20.61 37.80
CA LYS A 304 25.44 19.55 38.51
C LYS A 304 26.64 20.04 39.33
N LYS A 305 27.17 21.24 39.05
CA LYS A 305 28.32 21.84 39.75
C LYS A 305 27.94 22.79 40.89
N ALA A 306 26.67 23.19 41.00
CA ALA A 306 26.19 24.04 42.10
C ALA A 306 26.17 23.28 43.45
N PRO A 307 26.47 23.93 44.60
CA PRO A 307 26.45 23.26 45.91
C PRO A 307 25.02 22.83 46.29
N PRO A 308 24.84 21.73 47.04
CA PRO A 308 23.51 21.24 47.39
C PRO A 308 22.79 22.26 48.28
N THR A 309 21.71 22.84 47.77
CA THR A 309 20.75 23.56 48.60
C THR A 309 19.98 22.53 49.43
N PRO A 310 19.70 22.76 50.73
CA PRO A 310 19.36 21.69 51.67
C PRO A 310 17.95 21.06 51.54
N ALA A 311 17.29 21.15 50.38
CA ALA A 311 15.87 20.81 50.26
C ALA A 311 15.50 19.80 49.15
N VAL A 312 16.44 19.27 48.35
CA VAL A 312 16.08 18.36 47.23
C VAL A 312 16.89 17.06 47.23
N ALA A 313 17.16 16.52 48.42
CA ALA A 313 17.69 15.17 48.57
C ALA A 313 16.52 14.16 48.62
N ALA A 314 15.84 13.91 47.49
CA ALA A 314 15.05 12.68 47.24
C ALA A 314 14.27 12.70 45.90
N VAL A 315 14.89 13.04 44.77
CA VAL A 315 14.30 12.70 43.46
C VAL A 315 15.38 12.07 42.57
N ASP A 316 15.03 10.97 41.90
CA ASP A 316 15.84 10.01 41.15
C ASP A 316 16.69 10.60 40.01
N THR A 317 17.68 11.41 40.38
CA THR A 317 18.64 12.04 39.47
C THR A 317 19.61 11.02 38.86
N THR A 318 19.83 9.87 39.50
CA THR A 318 20.73 8.82 39.02
C THR A 318 20.15 8.03 37.85
N GLU A 319 18.84 7.75 37.87
CA GLU A 319 18.16 7.03 36.77
C GLU A 319 18.07 7.91 35.53
N LEU A 320 17.70 9.19 35.69
CA LEU A 320 17.66 10.17 34.60
C LEU A 320 19.04 10.44 33.97
N GLN A 321 20.11 10.37 34.76
CA GLN A 321 21.48 10.48 34.26
C GLN A 321 21.91 9.23 33.48
N GLN A 322 21.52 8.04 33.93
CA GLN A 322 21.74 6.79 33.20
C GLN A 322 20.96 6.76 31.89
N GLU A 323 19.70 7.20 31.89
CA GLU A 323 18.88 7.26 30.68
C GLU A 323 19.44 8.27 29.68
N ASN A 324 19.89 9.46 30.12
CA ASN A 324 20.57 10.40 29.24
C ASN A 324 21.87 9.85 28.64
N SER A 325 22.68 9.13 29.43
CA SER A 325 23.90 8.50 28.90
C SER A 325 23.59 7.42 27.86
N MET A 326 22.56 6.62 28.10
CA MET A 326 22.13 5.57 27.18
C MET A 326 21.57 6.15 25.88
N LEU A 327 20.83 7.26 25.96
CA LEU A 327 20.32 7.97 24.78
C LEU A 327 21.44 8.61 23.95
N LEU A 328 22.46 9.19 24.61
CA LEU A 328 23.63 9.74 23.90
C LEU A 328 24.43 8.67 23.18
N GLU A 329 24.58 7.50 23.79
CA GLU A 329 25.27 6.36 23.19
C GLU A 329 24.49 5.80 21.99
N GLN A 330 23.17 5.71 22.09
CA GLN A 330 22.30 5.32 20.97
C GLN A 330 22.38 6.34 19.81
N LEU A 331 22.42 7.63 20.10
CA LEU A 331 22.50 8.69 19.09
C LEU A 331 23.84 8.64 18.35
N HIS A 332 24.94 8.37 19.07
CA HIS A 332 26.26 8.23 18.47
C HIS A 332 26.35 7.04 17.51
N VAL A 333 25.74 5.91 17.88
CA VAL A 333 25.65 4.71 17.02
C VAL A 333 24.83 5.00 15.76
N VAL A 334 23.71 5.72 15.88
CA VAL A 334 22.89 6.11 14.73
C VAL A 334 23.64 7.06 13.79
N GLN A 335 24.41 8.02 14.33
CA GLN A 335 25.26 8.89 13.51
C GLN A 335 26.32 8.12 12.75
N GLU A 336 26.99 7.17 13.41
CA GLU A 336 28.02 6.34 12.78
C GLU A 336 27.41 5.41 11.70
N GLU A 337 26.21 4.87 11.94
CA GLU A 337 25.47 4.10 10.92
C GLU A 337 25.06 4.98 9.73
N LEU A 338 24.59 6.22 9.96
CA LEU A 338 24.27 7.16 8.89
C LEU A 338 25.51 7.56 8.08
N GLU A 339 26.61 7.92 8.75
CA GLU A 339 27.89 8.24 8.08
C GLU A 339 28.43 7.07 7.28
N LYS A 340 28.27 5.84 7.78
CA LYS A 340 28.58 4.61 7.06
C LYS A 340 27.68 4.42 5.84
N LEU A 341 26.37 4.70 5.94
CA LEU A 341 25.46 4.66 4.80
C LEU A 341 25.83 5.70 3.72
N TYR A 342 26.21 6.92 4.11
CA TYR A 342 26.65 7.97 3.19
C TYR A 342 28.00 7.65 2.54
N SER A 343 28.96 7.12 3.30
CA SER A 343 30.27 6.70 2.79
C SER A 343 30.18 5.51 1.84
N GLN A 344 29.21 4.61 2.08
CA GLN A 344 28.88 3.50 1.17
C GLN A 344 28.11 3.97 -0.08
N GLY A 345 27.30 5.03 0.00
CA GLY A 345 26.61 5.61 -1.15
C GLY A 345 27.58 6.30 -2.14
N GLY A 346 28.57 7.03 -1.64
CA GLY A 346 29.56 7.75 -2.47
C GLY A 346 30.57 6.85 -3.19
N THR A 347 30.80 5.63 -2.70
CA THR A 347 31.74 4.67 -3.30
C THR A 347 31.06 3.62 -4.20
N LYS A 348 29.75 3.39 -4.05
CA LYS A 348 28.98 2.43 -4.87
C LYS A 348 28.52 2.97 -6.22
N ALA A 349 28.55 4.28 -6.46
CA ALA A 349 28.22 4.85 -7.78
C ALA A 349 29.26 4.53 -8.87
N ALA A 350 30.48 4.14 -8.50
CA ALA A 350 31.56 3.85 -9.45
C ALA A 350 31.81 2.35 -9.71
N ALA A 351 31.02 1.44 -9.13
CA ALA A 351 31.27 -0.01 -9.21
C ALA A 351 29.98 -0.86 -9.29
N ILE A 352 28.99 -0.43 -10.08
CA ILE A 352 27.83 -1.28 -10.41
C ILE A 352 28.18 -2.13 -11.64
N SER A 353 28.59 -3.37 -11.39
CA SER A 353 28.72 -4.42 -12.39
C SER A 353 27.36 -5.04 -12.73
N GLU A 354 26.99 -5.04 -14.00
CA GLU A 354 26.22 -6.02 -14.82
C GLU A 354 25.04 -6.86 -14.26
N SER A 355 24.54 -6.65 -13.05
CA SER A 355 23.25 -7.24 -12.62
C SER A 355 22.49 -6.21 -11.79
N GLY A 356 21.21 -5.98 -12.12
CA GLY A 356 20.35 -5.00 -11.46
C GLY A 356 20.29 -5.17 -9.92
N PRO A 357 19.79 -4.14 -9.20
CA PRO A 357 19.75 -4.14 -7.74
C PRO A 357 18.94 -5.34 -7.21
N TYR A 358 19.52 -6.09 -6.28
CA TYR A 358 18.83 -7.19 -5.59
C TYR A 358 17.93 -6.63 -4.48
N TYR A 359 16.67 -7.07 -4.45
CA TYR A 359 15.68 -6.72 -3.42
C TYR A 359 15.18 -7.98 -2.67
N GLY A 360 14.53 -7.79 -1.52
CA GLY A 360 13.99 -8.86 -0.69
C GLY A 360 14.93 -9.32 0.42
N ALA A 361 15.77 -8.42 0.94
CA ALA A 361 16.66 -8.71 2.05
C ALA A 361 15.88 -9.15 3.33
N ASP A 362 14.68 -8.60 3.53
CA ASP A 362 13.77 -8.96 4.62
C ASP A 362 13.30 -10.42 4.51
N GLN A 363 12.86 -10.84 3.32
CA GLN A 363 12.44 -12.21 3.04
C GLN A 363 13.59 -13.19 3.24
N ARG A 364 14.81 -12.78 2.89
CA ARG A 364 16.01 -13.61 3.07
C ARG A 364 16.31 -13.88 4.55
N ILE A 365 16.12 -12.89 5.43
CA ILE A 365 16.20 -13.10 6.89
C ILE A 365 15.03 -13.93 7.40
N LYS A 366 13.79 -13.66 6.95
CA LYS A 366 12.61 -14.43 7.35
C LYS A 366 12.70 -15.91 6.97
N ARG A 367 13.43 -16.23 5.89
CA ARG A 367 13.72 -17.60 5.43
C ARG A 367 14.81 -18.30 6.24
N GLN A 368 15.59 -17.59 7.07
CA GLN A 368 16.61 -18.21 7.93
C GLN A 368 15.95 -19.07 9.01
N LEU A 369 16.65 -20.14 9.39
CA LEU A 369 16.19 -21.04 10.44
C LEU A 369 15.85 -20.30 11.72
N THR A 370 16.69 -19.34 12.10
CA THR A 370 16.51 -18.48 13.28
C THR A 370 15.10 -17.88 13.31
N TYR A 371 14.71 -17.15 12.27
CA TYR A 371 13.41 -16.48 12.22
C TYR A 371 12.26 -17.50 12.24
N ARG A 372 12.39 -18.59 11.47
CA ARG A 372 11.35 -19.63 11.38
C ARG A 372 11.09 -20.31 12.71
N LEU A 373 12.15 -20.66 13.44
CA LEU A 373 12.03 -21.29 14.76
C LEU A 373 11.36 -20.36 15.77
N GLY A 374 11.74 -19.08 15.82
CA GLY A 374 11.09 -18.16 16.74
C GLY A 374 9.67 -17.77 16.32
N ALA A 375 9.34 -17.79 15.02
CA ALA A 375 7.96 -17.60 14.55
C ALA A 375 7.02 -18.72 15.05
N VAL A 376 7.49 -19.97 15.13
CA VAL A 376 6.75 -21.08 15.75
C VAL A 376 6.42 -20.79 17.21
N VAL A 377 7.36 -20.20 17.97
CA VAL A 377 7.16 -19.79 19.36
C VAL A 377 6.18 -18.62 19.48
N VAL A 378 6.31 -17.59 18.64
CA VAL A 378 5.40 -16.42 18.68
C VAL A 378 3.95 -16.83 18.43
N ASN A 379 3.73 -17.78 17.52
CA ASN A 379 2.40 -18.27 17.18
C ASN A 379 1.84 -19.29 18.19
N SER A 380 2.64 -19.73 19.18
CA SER A 380 2.18 -20.62 20.24
C SER A 380 1.58 -19.80 21.39
N HIS A 381 0.24 -19.73 21.44
CA HIS A 381 -0.48 -18.92 22.42
C HIS A 381 -1.00 -19.72 23.62
N SER A 382 -0.91 -21.06 23.61
CA SER A 382 -1.46 -21.93 24.66
C SER A 382 -0.40 -22.75 25.42
N LEU A 383 -0.71 -23.07 26.68
CA LEU A 383 0.08 -24.02 27.50
C LEU A 383 0.21 -25.40 26.82
N LYS A 384 -0.81 -25.81 26.04
CA LYS A 384 -0.76 -27.04 25.23
C LYS A 384 0.24 -26.94 24.07
N ASP A 385 0.33 -25.78 23.44
CA ASP A 385 1.27 -25.53 22.33
C ASP A 385 2.72 -25.54 22.83
N PHE A 386 2.93 -25.09 24.07
CA PHE A 386 4.25 -25.11 24.71
C PHE A 386 4.74 -26.53 25.02
N ILE A 387 3.85 -27.43 25.45
CA ILE A 387 4.19 -28.85 25.65
C ILE A 387 4.54 -29.53 24.32
N CYS A 388 3.87 -29.14 23.23
CA CYS A 388 4.12 -29.64 21.88
C CYS A 388 5.28 -28.93 21.15
N LEU A 389 5.85 -27.88 21.74
CA LEU A 389 6.86 -27.03 21.14
C LEU A 389 8.12 -27.79 20.66
N PRO A 390 8.67 -28.78 21.40
CA PRO A 390 9.82 -29.54 20.92
C PRO A 390 9.55 -30.28 19.61
N LEU A 391 8.33 -30.83 19.44
CA LEU A 391 7.93 -31.52 18.22
C LEU A 391 7.69 -30.55 17.06
N ALA A 392 7.07 -29.39 17.34
CA ALA A 392 6.84 -28.34 16.34
C ALA A 392 8.17 -27.78 15.79
N LEU A 393 9.14 -27.48 16.67
CA LEU A 393 10.47 -27.02 16.27
C LEU A 393 11.24 -28.07 15.46
N LYS A 394 11.13 -29.36 15.82
CA LYS A 394 11.74 -30.46 15.06
C LYS A 394 11.12 -30.62 13.66
N ARG A 395 9.81 -30.45 13.53
CA ARG A 395 9.11 -30.45 12.23
C ARG A 395 9.56 -29.28 11.36
N GLU A 396 9.64 -28.08 11.94
CA GLU A 396 10.07 -26.88 11.22
C GLU A 396 11.54 -26.98 10.76
N TYR A 397 12.41 -27.52 11.60
CA TYR A 397 13.80 -27.81 11.24
C TYR A 397 13.90 -28.80 10.06
N ALA A 398 13.08 -29.85 10.06
CA ALA A 398 13.04 -30.82 8.96
C ALA A 398 12.51 -30.19 7.65
N ALA A 399 11.52 -29.29 7.74
CA ALA A 399 11.03 -28.52 6.59
C ALA A 399 12.12 -27.59 6.04
N TYR A 400 12.82 -26.87 6.91
CA TYR A 400 13.95 -26.01 6.54
C TYR A 400 15.08 -26.78 5.82
N GLN A 401 15.41 -27.98 6.27
CA GLN A 401 16.40 -28.85 5.62
C GLN A 401 15.97 -29.26 4.19
N LYS A 402 14.67 -29.47 3.95
CA LYS A 402 14.16 -29.71 2.59
C LYS A 402 14.28 -28.46 1.72
N ASP A 403 13.97 -27.28 2.27
CA ASP A 403 14.06 -26.00 1.56
C ASP A 403 15.51 -25.64 1.18
N ILE A 404 16.49 -25.88 2.06
CA ILE A 404 17.92 -25.73 1.73
C ILE A 404 18.30 -26.63 0.56
N LYS A 405 17.88 -27.90 0.58
CA LYS A 405 18.22 -28.86 -0.48
C LYS A 405 17.63 -28.46 -1.82
N ALA A 406 16.38 -27.99 -1.83
CA ALA A 406 15.70 -27.51 -3.05
C ALA A 406 16.42 -26.28 -3.66
N ARG A 407 16.99 -25.41 -2.83
CA ARG A 407 17.60 -24.13 -3.25
C ARG A 407 19.12 -24.17 -3.40
N LYS A 408 19.76 -25.34 -3.29
CA LYS A 408 21.23 -25.50 -3.41
C LYS A 408 21.83 -24.93 -4.70
N LYS A 409 21.01 -24.73 -5.75
CA LYS A 409 21.40 -24.14 -7.04
C LYS A 409 21.29 -22.60 -7.11
N GLU A 410 20.63 -21.95 -6.14
CA GLU A 410 20.48 -20.48 -6.07
C GLU A 410 21.73 -19.84 -5.45
N LYS A 411 22.60 -19.23 -6.28
CA LYS A 411 23.76 -18.46 -5.80
C LYS A 411 23.33 -17.00 -5.57
N LEU A 412 22.78 -16.71 -4.39
CA LEU A 412 22.37 -15.36 -4.03
C LEU A 412 23.57 -14.55 -3.48
N PRO A 413 23.74 -13.27 -3.89
CA PRO A 413 24.83 -12.40 -3.43
C PRO A 413 24.78 -12.15 -1.91
N PRO A 414 25.82 -11.65 -1.23
CA PRO A 414 25.74 -11.26 0.18
C PRO A 414 24.60 -10.25 0.47
N ILE A 415 24.00 -10.30 1.66
CA ILE A 415 22.88 -9.41 2.05
C ILE A 415 23.25 -7.91 1.95
N SER A 416 24.54 -7.57 2.12
CA SER A 416 25.05 -6.20 1.99
C SER A 416 25.03 -5.63 0.56
N GLN A 417 24.84 -6.49 -0.45
CA GLN A 417 24.70 -6.09 -1.86
C GLN A 417 23.23 -5.84 -2.26
N TYR A 418 22.29 -6.05 -1.35
CA TYR A 418 20.88 -5.75 -1.59
C TYR A 418 20.63 -4.26 -1.41
N ALA A 419 19.81 -3.67 -2.27
CA ALA A 419 19.42 -2.27 -2.16
C ALA A 419 18.60 -2.00 -0.88
N ASP A 420 17.83 -3.00 -0.45
CA ASP A 420 17.01 -2.97 0.77
C ASP A 420 17.68 -3.65 1.99
N ALA A 421 19.02 -3.70 2.04
CA ALA A 421 19.76 -4.35 3.12
C ALA A 421 19.35 -3.90 4.53
N HIS A 422 18.95 -2.64 4.72
CA HIS A 422 18.46 -2.11 6.00
C HIS A 422 17.20 -2.85 6.51
N LYS A 423 16.33 -3.34 5.60
CA LYS A 423 15.14 -4.13 5.99
C LYS A 423 15.52 -5.46 6.63
N ALA A 424 16.65 -6.05 6.25
CA ALA A 424 17.17 -7.25 6.92
C ALA A 424 17.51 -6.97 8.39
N GLU A 425 18.08 -5.80 8.70
CA GLU A 425 18.40 -5.41 10.08
C GLU A 425 17.14 -5.13 10.90
N GLN A 426 16.11 -4.51 10.30
CA GLN A 426 14.80 -4.35 10.94
C GLN A 426 14.16 -5.70 11.30
N VAL A 427 14.18 -6.67 10.39
CA VAL A 427 13.65 -8.02 10.66
C VAL A 427 14.43 -8.72 11.78
N LYS A 428 15.75 -8.50 11.90
CA LYS A 428 16.53 -9.06 13.02
C LYS A 428 16.10 -8.49 14.37
N ARG A 429 15.54 -7.28 14.41
CA ARG A 429 14.96 -6.69 15.62
C ARG A 429 13.59 -7.31 15.98
N HIS A 430 12.94 -8.07 15.11
CA HIS A 430 11.65 -8.70 15.40
C HIS A 430 11.76 -9.75 16.51
N LEU A 431 10.67 -9.89 17.28
CA LEU A 431 10.55 -10.91 18.33
C LEU A 431 10.82 -12.33 17.81
N SER A 432 10.29 -12.68 16.64
CA SER A 432 10.51 -13.98 16.02
C SER A 432 11.98 -14.27 15.72
N TYR A 433 12.78 -13.26 15.38
CA TYR A 433 14.21 -13.46 15.14
C TYR A 433 14.96 -13.67 16.47
N ARG A 434 14.70 -12.81 17.47
CA ARG A 434 15.33 -12.88 18.79
C ARG A 434 15.02 -14.18 19.52
N LEU A 435 13.76 -14.61 19.55
CA LEU A 435 13.38 -15.91 20.12
C LEU A 435 14.03 -17.08 19.37
N GLY A 436 14.20 -16.95 18.06
CA GLY A 436 14.94 -17.87 17.24
C GLY A 436 16.39 -18.06 17.68
N GLN A 437 17.09 -16.96 17.99
CA GLN A 437 18.46 -16.99 18.49
C GLN A 437 18.53 -17.71 19.84
N VAL A 438 17.63 -17.35 20.77
CA VAL A 438 17.53 -18.02 22.08
C VAL A 438 17.35 -19.54 21.94
N ILE A 439 16.55 -19.99 20.96
CA ILE A 439 16.40 -21.42 20.67
C ILE A 439 17.71 -22.02 20.17
N MET A 440 18.37 -21.41 19.18
CA MET A 440 19.61 -21.95 18.63
C MET A 440 20.72 -22.06 19.69
N ASP A 441 20.83 -21.07 20.57
CA ASP A 441 21.85 -21.02 21.61
C ASP A 441 21.64 -22.08 22.70
N ASN A 442 20.38 -22.48 22.95
CA ASN A 442 20.02 -23.44 24.00
C ASN A 442 19.71 -24.85 23.48
N ALA A 443 19.46 -25.02 22.16
CA ALA A 443 19.07 -26.30 21.57
C ALA A 443 20.19 -27.35 21.52
N GLY A 444 21.46 -26.94 21.71
CA GLY A 444 22.64 -27.80 21.61
C GLY A 444 22.93 -28.67 22.85
N SER A 445 22.19 -28.50 23.96
CA SER A 445 22.42 -29.24 25.21
C SER A 445 21.11 -29.66 25.87
N PRO A 446 21.03 -30.88 26.46
CA PRO A 446 19.87 -31.29 27.26
C PRO A 446 19.56 -30.32 28.42
N MET A 447 20.59 -29.73 29.03
CA MET A 447 20.43 -28.74 30.10
C MET A 447 19.95 -27.39 29.56
N GLY A 448 20.27 -27.05 28.32
CA GLY A 448 19.77 -25.86 27.62
C GLY A 448 18.28 -25.96 27.34
N TRP A 449 17.79 -27.15 26.96
CA TRP A 449 16.35 -27.41 26.77
C TRP A 449 15.53 -27.24 28.05
N LEU A 450 16.08 -27.60 29.22
CA LEU A 450 15.42 -27.37 30.51
C LEU A 450 15.31 -25.88 30.86
N LYS A 451 16.27 -25.06 30.41
CA LYS A 451 16.30 -23.61 30.65
C LYS A 451 15.57 -22.78 29.59
N LEU A 452 15.32 -23.38 28.42
CA LEU A 452 14.70 -22.73 27.27
C LEU A 452 13.35 -22.03 27.58
N PRO A 453 12.42 -22.61 28.37
CA PRO A 453 11.17 -21.93 28.73
C PRO A 453 11.39 -20.60 29.45
N MET A 454 12.33 -20.58 30.39
CA MET A 454 12.67 -19.38 31.17
C MET A 454 13.38 -18.35 30.30
N ALA A 455 14.32 -18.78 29.45
CA ALA A 455 15.05 -17.90 28.53
C ALA A 455 14.11 -17.23 27.51
N LEU A 456 13.16 -17.99 26.93
CA LEU A 456 12.14 -17.43 26.04
C LEU A 456 11.21 -16.43 26.76
N SER A 457 10.83 -16.73 28.00
CA SER A 457 10.00 -15.82 28.80
C SER A 457 10.76 -14.54 29.18
N GLN A 458 12.05 -14.63 29.48
CA GLN A 458 12.91 -13.47 29.76
C GLN A 458 13.05 -12.59 28.51
N GLU A 459 13.32 -13.19 27.36
CA GLU A 459 13.49 -12.46 26.10
C GLU A 459 12.18 -11.78 25.64
N THR A 460 11.04 -12.46 25.77
CA THR A 460 9.72 -11.84 25.48
C THR A 460 9.40 -10.67 26.40
N LYS A 461 9.77 -10.75 27.69
CA LYS A 461 9.60 -9.63 28.64
C LYS A 461 10.54 -8.47 28.33
N ALA A 462 11.81 -8.76 28.01
CA ALA A 462 12.78 -7.75 27.59
C ALA A 462 12.31 -7.00 26.34
N PHE A 463 11.86 -7.74 25.32
CA PHE A 463 11.29 -7.18 24.10
C PHE A 463 10.06 -6.30 24.35
N ARG A 464 9.16 -6.71 25.25
CA ARG A 464 8.00 -5.88 25.63
C ARG A 464 8.41 -4.58 26.33
N LYS A 465 9.42 -4.63 27.19
CA LYS A 465 9.96 -3.47 27.89
C LYS A 465 10.63 -2.48 26.92
N GLU A 466 11.33 -2.98 25.91
CA GLU A 466 11.94 -2.17 24.85
C GLU A 466 10.91 -1.48 23.93
N ARG A 467 9.70 -2.03 23.74
CA ARG A 467 8.62 -1.38 22.96
C ARG A 467 7.78 -0.38 23.76
N GLN A 468 7.89 -0.38 25.09
CA GLN A 468 7.17 0.53 25.97
C GLN A 468 7.99 1.78 26.34
N ARG A 469 9.29 1.75 26.06
CA ARG A 469 10.16 2.92 25.98
C ARG A 469 10.08 3.49 24.57
#